data_AF-A0A7Y2GMX3-F1
#
_entry.id   AF-A0A7Y2GMX3-F1
#
_cell.length_a   1.000
_cell.length_b   1.000
_cell.length_c   1.000
_cell.angle_alpha   90.00
_cell.angle_beta   90.00
_cell.angle_gamma   90.00
#
_symmetry.space_group_name_H-M   'P 1'
#
loop_
_entity.id
_entity.type
_entity.pdbx_description
1 polymer ?
#
loop_
_entity_poly.entity_id
_entity_poly.type
_entity_poly.pdbx_seq_one_letter_code
_entity_poly.pdbx_strand_id
1 'polypeptide(L)'
;MMKIKNNLGILVMTLALSLAVKAQKAEHHGHSHYEEHDTITFHKLLYPSRTPDRIIANLTVDPAHSFGVNWRTDQQVEKGVVEVALATDGPEFLLREVRKIDAVSQQFENQNRNEPLVKATYHSA
;
A
#
# COMPACT_ATOMS: atom_id res chain seq x y z
N MET A 1 -2.49 60.06 0.16
CA MET A 1 -3.15 58.99 -0.63
C MET A 1 -2.27 57.74 -0.87
N MET A 2 -0.94 57.85 -1.00
CA MET A 2 -0.05 56.72 -1.33
C MET A 2 0.21 55.74 -0.18
N LYS A 3 0.30 56.22 1.08
CA LYS A 3 0.50 55.36 2.27
C LYS A 3 -0.65 54.39 2.54
N ILE A 4 -1.90 54.79 2.26
CA ILE A 4 -3.10 53.96 2.47
C ILE A 4 -3.16 52.81 1.46
N LYS A 5 -2.78 53.07 0.20
CA LYS A 5 -2.72 52.03 -0.85
C LYS A 5 -1.66 50.97 -0.54
N ASN A 6 -0.50 51.37 -0.01
CA ASN A 6 0.56 50.44 0.39
C ASN A 6 0.14 49.60 1.62
N ASN A 7 -0.52 50.22 2.60
CA ASN A 7 -1.04 49.48 3.77
C ASN A 7 -2.15 48.49 3.39
N LEU A 8 -3.00 48.84 2.42
CA LEU A 8 -4.03 47.94 1.90
C LEU A 8 -3.40 46.74 1.17
N GLY A 9 -2.34 46.96 0.39
CA GLY A 9 -1.58 45.89 -0.24
C GLY A 9 -0.95 44.92 0.77
N ILE A 10 -0.37 45.45 1.85
CA ILE A 10 0.21 44.64 2.94
C ILE A 10 -0.88 43.84 3.67
N LEU A 11 -2.05 44.43 3.91
CA LEU A 11 -3.18 43.74 4.54
C LEU A 11 -3.69 42.59 3.66
N VAL A 12 -3.83 42.80 2.35
CA VAL A 12 -4.26 41.75 1.41
C VAL A 12 -3.22 40.64 1.33
N MET A 13 -1.93 40.98 1.34
CA MET A 13 -0.85 39.99 1.32
C MET A 13 -0.79 39.15 2.60
N THR A 14 -0.97 39.76 3.77
CA THR A 14 -1.02 39.04 5.06
C THR A 14 -2.29 38.19 5.19
N LEU A 15 -3.42 38.65 4.65
CA LEU A 15 -4.66 37.85 4.58
C LEU A 15 -4.52 36.65 3.62
N ALA A 16 -3.91 36.85 2.45
CA ALA A 16 -3.63 35.77 1.50
C ALA A 16 -2.65 34.72 2.09
N LEU A 17 -1.61 35.18 2.81
CA LEU A 17 -0.65 34.29 3.45
C LEU A 17 -1.29 33.48 4.59
N SER A 18 -2.16 34.10 5.40
CA SER A 18 -2.88 33.40 6.46
C SER A 18 -3.93 32.40 5.96
N LEU A 19 -4.54 32.65 4.80
CA LEU A 19 -5.39 31.67 4.11
C LEU A 19 -4.59 30.50 3.55
N ALA A 20 -3.40 30.74 2.98
CA ALA A 20 -2.51 29.67 2.51
C ALA A 20 -2.01 28.78 3.67
N VAL A 21 -1.73 29.35 4.85
CA VAL A 21 -1.33 28.58 6.04
C VAL A 21 -2.49 27.73 6.59
N LYS A 22 -3.74 28.21 6.53
CA LYS A 22 -4.91 27.40 6.92
C LYS A 22 -5.25 26.29 5.93
N ALA A 23 -4.86 26.41 4.66
CA ALA A 23 -4.99 25.34 3.67
C ALA A 23 -4.02 24.16 3.92
N GLN A 24 -2.97 24.37 4.72
CA GLN A 24 -2.07 23.31 5.20
C GLN A 24 -2.51 22.67 6.51
N LYS A 25 -3.73 22.93 7.00
CA LYS A 25 -4.32 22.08 8.04
C LYS A 25 -4.65 20.73 7.41
N ALA A 26 -3.62 19.91 7.26
CA ALA A 26 -3.76 18.49 7.06
C ALA A 26 -4.68 18.01 8.18
N GLU A 27 -5.88 17.60 7.80
CA GLU A 27 -6.62 16.72 8.68
C GLU A 27 -5.66 15.61 9.06
N HIS A 28 -5.61 15.30 10.35
CA HIS A 28 -4.85 14.19 10.86
C HIS A 28 -5.60 12.92 10.44
N HIS A 29 -5.63 12.64 9.13
CA HIS A 29 -6.09 11.40 8.58
C HIS A 29 -5.14 10.36 9.17
N GLY A 30 -5.63 9.57 10.12
CA GLY A 30 -4.93 8.37 10.52
C GLY A 30 -4.77 7.53 9.27
N HIS A 31 -3.57 7.53 8.69
CA HIS A 31 -3.25 6.74 7.50
C HIS A 31 -3.24 5.26 7.91
N SER A 32 -4.43 4.69 8.03
CA SER A 32 -4.66 3.30 7.68
C SER A 32 -4.59 3.24 6.16
N HIS A 33 -3.56 2.63 5.59
CA HIS A 33 -3.42 2.43 4.14
C HIS A 33 -4.47 1.45 3.55
N TYR A 34 -5.64 1.35 4.17
CA TYR A 34 -6.72 0.43 3.82
C TYR A 34 -8.07 1.16 3.89
N GLU A 35 -8.22 2.22 3.09
CA GLU A 35 -9.50 2.89 2.84
C GLU A 35 -10.33 2.09 1.82
N GLU A 36 -10.70 0.87 2.20
CA GLU A 36 -11.85 0.18 1.63
C GLU A 36 -12.51 -0.61 2.76
N HIS A 37 -13.31 0.11 3.56
CA HIS A 37 -14.07 -0.46 4.65
C HIS A 37 -15.25 -1.26 4.09
N ASP A 38 -15.01 -2.52 3.73
CA ASP A 38 -16.05 -3.53 3.76
C ASP A 38 -16.54 -3.63 5.22
N THR A 39 -17.83 -3.39 5.44
CA THR A 39 -18.46 -3.07 6.75
C THR A 39 -18.36 -4.16 7.83
N ILE A 40 -17.61 -5.23 7.56
CA ILE A 40 -17.46 -6.37 8.46
C ILE A 40 -15.97 -6.61 8.71
N THR A 41 -15.52 -6.25 9.91
CA THR A 41 -14.14 -6.43 10.43
C THR A 41 -13.60 -7.87 10.26
N PHE A 42 -14.48 -8.86 10.12
CA PHE A 42 -14.13 -10.27 9.90
C PHE A 42 -13.81 -10.66 8.44
N HIS A 43 -14.15 -9.85 7.43
CA HIS A 43 -13.94 -10.24 6.02
C HIS A 43 -12.47 -10.24 5.63
N LYS A 44 -11.63 -9.35 6.17
CA LYS A 44 -10.17 -9.32 5.87
C LYS A 44 -9.39 -10.52 6.42
N LEU A 45 -9.85 -11.15 7.51
CA LEU A 45 -9.18 -12.33 8.08
C LEU A 45 -9.55 -13.62 7.33
N LEU A 46 -10.78 -13.68 6.81
CA LEU A 46 -11.35 -14.87 6.21
C LEU A 46 -11.21 -14.85 4.68
N TYR A 47 -11.60 -13.77 4.03
CA TYR A 47 -11.60 -13.62 2.58
C TYR A 47 -10.41 -12.80 2.09
N PRO A 48 -9.79 -13.23 0.97
CA PRO A 48 -8.77 -12.43 0.31
C PRO A 48 -9.33 -11.08 -0.18
N SER A 49 -8.44 -10.12 -0.31
CA SER A 49 -8.70 -8.82 -0.94
C SER A 49 -7.63 -8.54 -1.99
N ARG A 50 -7.70 -7.41 -2.68
CA ARG A 50 -6.62 -6.96 -3.58
C ARG A 50 -5.29 -6.75 -2.86
N THR A 51 -5.32 -6.50 -1.55
CA THR A 51 -4.11 -6.42 -0.74
C THR A 51 -3.55 -7.83 -0.51
N PRO A 52 -2.25 -8.06 -0.76
CA PRO A 52 -1.58 -9.30 -0.38
C PRO A 52 -1.77 -9.63 1.10
N ASP A 53 -2.29 -10.81 1.39
CA ASP A 53 -2.36 -11.36 2.75
C ASP A 53 -1.68 -12.73 2.82
N ARG A 54 -1.49 -13.24 4.06
CA ARG A 54 -0.85 -14.54 4.34
C ARG A 54 0.49 -14.73 3.61
N ILE A 55 1.34 -13.71 3.69
CA ILE A 55 2.69 -13.73 3.11
C ILE A 55 3.57 -14.69 3.93
N ILE A 56 4.12 -15.70 3.27
CA ILE A 56 4.95 -16.75 3.86
C ILE A 56 6.28 -16.79 3.11
N ALA A 57 7.39 -16.75 3.85
CA ALA A 57 8.72 -17.01 3.31
C ALA A 57 9.07 -18.50 3.49
N ASN A 58 9.59 -19.12 2.43
CA ASN A 58 9.95 -20.53 2.39
C ASN A 58 11.44 -20.69 2.05
N LEU A 59 12.08 -21.70 2.63
CA LEU A 59 13.46 -22.04 2.30
C LEU A 59 13.50 -22.72 0.92
N THR A 60 14.50 -22.36 0.11
CA THR A 60 14.81 -23.07 -1.13
C THR A 60 15.87 -24.15 -0.86
N VAL A 61 16.38 -24.78 -1.93
CA VAL A 61 17.53 -25.69 -1.88
C VAL A 61 18.79 -24.99 -1.31
N ASP A 62 18.94 -23.69 -1.55
CA ASP A 62 20.05 -22.88 -1.04
C ASP A 62 19.52 -21.69 -0.19
N PRO A 63 19.21 -21.94 1.09
CA PRO A 63 18.61 -20.95 1.98
C PRO A 63 19.56 -19.81 2.38
N ALA A 64 20.86 -19.95 2.15
CA ALA A 64 21.83 -18.90 2.44
C ALA A 64 21.80 -17.78 1.38
N HIS A 65 21.36 -18.10 0.15
CA HIS A 65 21.37 -17.17 -0.97
C HIS A 65 19.97 -16.93 -1.58
N SER A 66 18.95 -17.70 -1.17
CA SER A 66 17.60 -17.55 -1.71
C SER A 66 16.51 -18.03 -0.75
N PHE A 67 15.32 -17.44 -0.87
CA PHE A 67 14.08 -17.87 -0.23
C PHE A 67 12.94 -17.64 -1.22
N GLY A 68 11.91 -18.47 -1.16
CA GLY A 68 10.67 -18.26 -1.92
C GLY A 68 9.67 -17.45 -1.09
N VAL A 69 8.79 -16.72 -1.76
CA VAL A 69 7.69 -16.01 -1.09
C VAL A 69 6.37 -16.44 -1.71
N ASN A 70 5.43 -16.80 -0.84
CA ASN A 70 4.07 -17.15 -1.22
C ASN A 70 3.09 -16.20 -0.54
N TRP A 71 2.08 -15.76 -1.28
CA TRP A 71 1.00 -14.93 -0.74
C TRP A 71 -0.27 -15.18 -1.53
N ARG A 72 -1.37 -14.58 -1.10
CA ARG A 72 -2.60 -14.59 -1.88
C ARG A 72 -3.24 -13.20 -1.94
N THR A 73 -4.11 -13.05 -2.91
CA THR A 73 -5.03 -11.92 -3.11
C THR A 73 -6.40 -12.45 -3.49
N ASP A 74 -7.37 -11.58 -3.69
CA ASP A 74 -8.58 -11.94 -4.44
C ASP A 74 -8.27 -12.23 -5.92
N GLN A 75 -9.27 -12.72 -6.65
CA GLN A 75 -9.15 -13.08 -8.06
C GLN A 75 -9.09 -11.89 -9.03
N GLN A 76 -9.26 -10.65 -8.55
CA GLN A 76 -9.12 -9.46 -9.41
C GLN A 76 -7.65 -9.13 -9.69
N VAL A 77 -6.73 -9.67 -8.89
CA VAL A 77 -5.29 -9.58 -9.12
C VAL A 77 -4.82 -10.84 -9.84
N GLU A 78 -4.50 -10.69 -11.13
CA GLU A 78 -4.05 -11.79 -11.99
C GLU A 78 -2.54 -12.00 -11.93
N LYS A 79 -1.78 -10.94 -11.66
CA LYS A 79 -0.31 -10.93 -11.68
C LYS A 79 0.24 -10.39 -10.37
N GLY A 80 1.12 -11.15 -9.75
CA GLY A 80 1.88 -10.74 -8.57
C GLY A 80 3.31 -10.38 -8.96
N VAL A 81 3.93 -9.45 -8.20
CA VAL A 81 5.33 -9.06 -8.37
C VAL A 81 5.97 -8.94 -6.99
N VAL A 82 7.19 -9.45 -6.84
CA VAL A 82 8.06 -9.16 -5.69
C VAL A 82 9.09 -8.12 -6.09
N GLU A 83 9.28 -7.13 -5.24
CA GLU A 83 10.39 -6.17 -5.32
C GLU A 83 11.35 -6.45 -4.17
N VAL A 84 12.62 -6.69 -4.49
CA VAL A 84 13.67 -6.99 -3.51
C VAL A 84 14.90 -6.12 -3.76
N ALA A 85 15.44 -5.55 -2.68
CA ALA A 85 16.63 -4.71 -2.71
C ALA A 85 17.49 -4.96 -1.47
N LEU A 86 18.78 -4.67 -1.58
CA LEU A 86 19.67 -4.71 -0.43
C LEU A 86 19.36 -3.51 0.48
N ALA A 87 19.17 -3.78 1.78
CA ALA A 87 18.86 -2.75 2.76
C ALA A 87 19.91 -1.61 2.77
N THR A 88 19.42 -0.39 2.92
CA THR A 88 20.20 0.85 3.06
C THR A 88 19.84 1.53 4.38
N ASP A 89 20.59 2.56 4.77
CA ASP A 89 20.36 3.29 6.03
C ASP A 89 18.99 4.01 6.07
N GLY A 90 18.45 4.38 4.90
CA GLY A 90 17.15 5.02 4.74
C GLY A 90 16.12 4.13 4.01
N PRO A 91 14.81 4.39 4.21
CA PRO A 91 13.70 3.63 3.62
C PRO A 91 13.47 3.87 2.12
N GLU A 92 14.20 4.82 1.52
CA GLU A 92 13.97 5.29 0.16
C GLU A 92 14.57 4.39 -0.94
N PHE A 93 15.50 3.48 -0.58
CA PHE A 93 16.16 2.55 -1.52
C PHE A 93 16.76 3.23 -2.78
N LEU A 94 17.16 4.50 -2.71
CA LEU A 94 17.61 5.29 -3.87
C LEU A 94 19.01 4.92 -4.38
N LEU A 95 19.82 4.24 -3.58
CA LEU A 95 21.25 4.05 -3.83
C LEU A 95 21.58 2.73 -4.52
N ARG A 96 20.62 1.82 -4.66
CA ARG A 96 20.83 0.47 -5.20
C ARG A 96 19.66 0.03 -6.08
N GLU A 97 19.93 -0.95 -6.94
CA GLU A 97 18.93 -1.50 -7.83
C GLU A 97 17.87 -2.31 -7.06
N VAL A 98 16.60 -2.05 -7.36
CA VAL A 98 15.46 -2.86 -6.93
C VAL A 98 15.22 -3.91 -8.00
N ARG A 99 15.33 -5.19 -7.63
CA ARG A 99 14.99 -6.30 -8.52
C ARG A 99 13.49 -6.55 -8.47
N LYS A 100 12.87 -6.64 -9.64
CA LYS A 100 11.47 -7.08 -9.80
C LYS A 100 11.42 -8.52 -10.28
N ILE A 101 10.56 -9.33 -9.67
CA ILE A 101 10.38 -10.74 -9.98
C ILE A 101 8.89 -10.98 -10.16
N ASP A 102 8.49 -11.38 -11.37
CA ASP A 102 7.10 -11.77 -11.64
C ASP A 102 6.79 -13.08 -10.93
N ALA A 103 5.65 -13.13 -10.24
CA ALA A 103 5.19 -14.32 -9.56
C ALA A 103 4.50 -15.28 -10.52
N VAL A 104 4.58 -16.58 -10.22
CA VAL A 104 3.67 -17.57 -10.77
C VAL A 104 2.34 -17.45 -10.01
N SER A 105 1.27 -17.12 -10.74
CA SER A 105 -0.08 -16.97 -10.19
C SER A 105 -0.96 -18.19 -10.49
N GLN A 106 -1.78 -18.60 -9.52
CA GLN A 106 -2.79 -19.63 -9.70
C GLN A 106 -4.10 -19.23 -9.00
N GLN A 107 -5.19 -19.18 -9.76
CA GLN A 107 -6.52 -19.01 -9.20
C GLN A 107 -6.99 -20.28 -8.48
N PHE A 108 -7.70 -20.09 -7.38
CA PHE A 108 -8.21 -21.16 -6.54
C PHE A 108 -9.58 -20.79 -5.98
N GLU A 109 -10.46 -21.79 -5.94
CA GLU A 109 -11.79 -21.69 -5.34
C GLU A 109 -12.03 -22.89 -4.43
N ASN A 110 -12.55 -22.66 -3.23
CA ASN A 110 -12.89 -23.73 -2.29
C ASN A 110 -14.18 -23.41 -1.55
N GLN A 111 -15.06 -24.39 -1.50
CA GLN A 111 -16.28 -24.35 -0.71
C GLN A 111 -16.35 -25.61 0.14
N ASN A 112 -16.06 -25.47 1.43
CA ASN A 112 -16.11 -26.58 2.37
C ASN A 112 -17.51 -26.72 2.96
N ARG A 113 -18.27 -27.75 2.54
CA ARG A 113 -19.62 -28.06 3.07
C ARG A 113 -20.56 -26.85 3.02
N ASN A 114 -20.84 -26.24 4.18
CA ASN A 114 -21.74 -25.11 4.37
C ASN A 114 -20.97 -23.81 4.66
N GLU A 115 -19.65 -23.80 4.51
CA GLU A 115 -18.85 -22.59 4.57
C GLU A 115 -19.00 -21.80 3.26
N PRO A 116 -18.86 -20.47 3.31
CA PRO A 116 -18.97 -19.69 2.10
C PRO A 116 -17.80 -19.95 1.15
N LEU A 117 -18.06 -19.78 -0.14
CA LEU A 117 -17.07 -19.95 -1.19
C LEU A 117 -15.92 -18.97 -1.00
N VAL A 118 -14.71 -19.48 -0.88
CA VAL A 118 -13.48 -18.68 -0.83
C VAL A 118 -12.84 -18.69 -2.21
N LYS A 119 -12.61 -17.50 -2.76
CA LYS A 119 -11.95 -17.27 -4.04
C LYS A 119 -10.65 -16.53 -3.81
N ALA A 120 -9.54 -17.04 -4.34
CA ALA A 120 -8.22 -16.43 -4.20
C ALA A 120 -7.39 -16.58 -5.47
N THR A 121 -6.41 -15.70 -5.66
CA THR A 121 -5.24 -15.98 -6.48
C THR A 121 -4.05 -16.20 -5.53
N TYR A 122 -3.39 -17.35 -5.65
CA TYR A 122 -2.13 -17.61 -4.96
C TYR A 122 -0.97 -17.22 -5.87
N HIS A 123 0.06 -16.62 -5.28
CA HIS A 123 1.26 -16.18 -5.96
C HIS A 123 2.50 -16.83 -5.34
N SER A 124 3.50 -17.11 -6.17
CA SER A 124 4.80 -17.66 -5.76
C SER A 124 5.94 -17.02 -6.55
N ALA A 125 6.97 -16.56 -5.86
CA ALA A 125 8.20 -16.03 -6.46
C ALA A 125 9.45 -16.53 -5.72
#